data_AF-A0A7W0XWY0-F1
#
_entry.id   AF-A0A7W0XWY0-F1
#
_cell.length_a   1.000
_cell.length_b   1.000
_cell.length_c   1.000
_cell.angle_alpha   90.00
_cell.angle_beta   90.00
_cell.angle_gamma   90.00
#
_symmetry.space_group_name_H-M   'P 1'
#
loop_
_entity.id
_entity.type
_entity.pdbx_description
1 polymer ?
#
loop_
_entity_poly.entity_id
_entity_poly.type
_entity_poly.pdbx_seq_one_letter_code
_entity_poly.pdbx_strand_id
1 'polypeptide(L)'
;MPDPMAERNSALERATYVPALHKSPYAGGDDFLGSARERLFGFVNGQTGRGNAQAQGLVHIAKDGLLQRDASAKDDELIGALRHGGDVLNVFGDFPTLSDPRHSNAYSPIWDAQLGLWTPKAVKAGLNKRQIDENRVLNLAATRPDLLTGVNPITGKPELFGSTGVTINCAVIGFTKQAPRMALAPNVPGSQFPPR
;
A
#
# COMPACT_ATOMS: atom_id res chain seq x y z
N MET A 1 25.05 -2.84 -24.11
CA MET A 1 25.15 -2.34 -22.73
C MET A 1 23.77 -2.52 -22.11
N PRO A 2 23.61 -3.11 -20.92
CA PRO A 2 22.30 -3.21 -20.30
C PRO A 2 21.81 -1.80 -19.94
N ASP A 3 20.53 -1.54 -20.19
CA ASP A 3 19.84 -0.29 -19.90
C ASP A 3 19.89 -0.01 -18.38
N PRO A 4 20.44 1.13 -17.92
CA PRO A 4 20.46 1.50 -16.50
C PRO A 4 19.07 1.69 -15.88
N MET A 5 17.97 1.64 -16.65
CA MET A 5 16.60 1.58 -16.13
C MET A 5 16.14 0.17 -15.70
N ALA A 6 17.00 -0.84 -15.75
CA ALA A 6 16.66 -2.22 -15.39
C ALA A 6 16.77 -2.55 -13.90
N GLU A 7 16.88 -1.57 -13.00
CA GLU A 7 16.74 -1.81 -11.56
C GLU A 7 15.25 -1.89 -11.20
N ARG A 8 14.72 -3.11 -11.31
CA ARG A 8 13.30 -3.40 -11.05
C ARG A 8 13.12 -3.78 -9.59
N ASN A 9 12.12 -3.20 -8.94
CA ASN A 9 11.69 -3.54 -7.59
C ASN A 9 11.59 -5.08 -7.44
N SER A 10 12.43 -5.63 -6.55
CA SER A 10 12.75 -7.06 -6.49
C SER A 10 11.70 -7.89 -5.75
N ALA A 11 11.06 -7.30 -4.74
CA ALA A 11 9.88 -7.76 -4.02
C ALA A 11 9.54 -6.69 -2.98
N LEU A 12 8.25 -6.43 -2.72
CA LEU A 12 7.85 -5.52 -1.64
C LEU A 12 7.96 -6.20 -0.26
N GLU A 13 7.70 -7.52 -0.20
CA GLU A 13 7.56 -8.27 1.07
C GLU A 13 7.98 -9.75 0.91
N ARG A 14 9.27 -10.08 1.04
CA ARG A 14 9.79 -11.48 1.00
C ARG A 14 9.20 -12.33 -0.14
N ALA A 15 8.87 -11.70 -1.28
CA ALA A 15 8.21 -12.33 -2.40
C ALA A 15 9.24 -12.90 -3.40
N THR A 16 8.78 -13.81 -4.26
CA THR A 16 9.57 -14.29 -5.39
C THR A 16 9.77 -13.16 -6.39
N TYR A 17 11.00 -12.97 -6.87
CA TYR A 17 11.29 -12.01 -7.94
C TYR A 17 10.64 -12.46 -9.26
N VAL A 18 9.68 -11.68 -9.75
CA VAL A 18 8.95 -11.96 -11.00
C VAL A 18 9.04 -10.78 -11.97
N PRO A 19 10.17 -10.60 -12.69
CA PRO A 19 10.39 -9.44 -13.56
C PRO A 19 9.41 -9.34 -14.75
N ALA A 20 8.78 -10.46 -15.12
CA ALA A 20 7.75 -10.50 -16.14
C ALA A 20 6.50 -9.71 -15.74
N LEU A 21 6.21 -9.58 -14.43
CA LEU A 21 5.03 -8.88 -13.93
C LEU A 21 5.02 -7.38 -14.27
N HIS A 22 6.20 -6.78 -14.49
CA HIS A 22 6.33 -5.41 -14.99
C HIS A 22 5.70 -5.20 -16.38
N LYS A 23 5.49 -6.27 -17.16
CA LYS A 23 4.83 -6.22 -18.47
C LYS A 23 3.30 -6.33 -18.41
N SER A 24 2.73 -6.45 -17.21
CA SER A 24 1.27 -6.43 -17.07
C SER A 24 0.71 -5.09 -17.55
N PRO A 25 -0.56 -5.05 -18.01
CA PRO A 25 -1.19 -3.82 -18.51
C PRO A 25 -0.95 -2.63 -17.57
N TYR A 26 -0.66 -1.48 -18.15
CA TYR A 26 -0.04 -0.27 -17.58
C TYR A 26 -0.40 0.10 -16.12
N ALA A 27 0.58 0.66 -15.41
CA ALA A 27 0.43 1.20 -14.06
C ALA A 27 -0.57 2.37 -14.03
N GLY A 28 -1.28 2.57 -12.91
CA GLY A 28 -2.34 3.57 -12.79
C GLY A 28 -3.63 3.24 -13.56
N GLY A 29 -3.75 2.03 -14.12
CA GLY A 29 -4.93 1.55 -14.83
C GLY A 29 -6.11 1.12 -13.95
N ASP A 30 -6.21 1.61 -12.72
CA ASP A 30 -7.34 1.29 -11.84
C ASP A 30 -8.68 1.66 -12.49
N ASP A 31 -9.67 0.77 -12.47
CA ASP A 31 -11.00 0.95 -13.10
C ASP A 31 -11.02 1.29 -14.62
N PHE A 32 -9.91 1.13 -15.34
CA PHE A 32 -9.86 1.34 -16.79
C PHE A 32 -10.33 0.11 -17.60
N LEU A 33 -10.97 0.35 -18.76
CA LEU A 33 -11.38 -0.71 -19.69
C LEU A 33 -10.18 -1.60 -20.08
N GLY A 34 -10.27 -2.90 -19.78
CA GLY A 34 -9.22 -3.87 -20.08
C GLY A 34 -8.10 -3.94 -19.05
N SER A 35 -8.22 -3.24 -17.92
CA SER A 35 -7.32 -3.36 -16.78
C SER A 35 -7.89 -4.30 -15.73
N ALA A 36 -7.03 -5.16 -15.20
CA ALA A 36 -7.32 -6.01 -14.05
C ALA A 36 -6.43 -5.58 -12.87
N ARG A 37 -6.27 -4.26 -12.71
CA ARG A 37 -5.52 -3.63 -11.62
C ARG A 37 -6.46 -2.89 -10.68
N GLU A 38 -6.16 -2.98 -9.40
CA GLU A 38 -6.81 -2.21 -8.33
C GLU A 38 -5.74 -1.56 -7.45
N ARG A 39 -6.04 -0.44 -6.80
CA ARG A 39 -5.09 0.26 -5.93
C ARG A 39 -4.89 -0.46 -4.60
N LEU A 40 -3.63 -0.59 -4.20
CA LEU A 40 -3.25 -1.02 -2.85
C LEU A 40 -2.34 0.04 -2.25
N PHE A 41 -2.76 0.62 -1.13
CA PHE A 41 -1.97 1.64 -0.46
C PHE A 41 -1.10 1.00 0.61
N GLY A 42 0.19 1.32 0.55
CA GLY A 42 1.19 0.94 1.54
C GLY A 42 1.98 2.16 1.98
N PHE A 43 2.73 2.06 3.07
CA PHE A 43 3.57 3.15 3.54
C PHE A 43 5.03 2.70 3.62
N VAL A 44 5.95 3.51 3.12
CA VAL A 44 7.39 3.23 3.19
C VAL A 44 7.88 3.34 4.62
N ASN A 45 7.48 4.41 5.30
CA ASN A 45 7.81 4.71 6.69
C ASN A 45 6.53 4.90 7.51
N GLY A 46 6.70 5.10 8.80
CA GLY A 46 5.62 5.32 9.74
C GLY A 46 6.13 5.22 11.16
N GLN A 47 5.22 5.15 12.12
CA GLN A 47 5.62 4.84 13.49
C GLN A 47 6.01 3.36 13.61
N THR A 48 6.85 3.02 14.58
CA THR A 48 7.29 1.65 14.84
C THR A 48 7.11 1.27 16.31
N GLY A 49 7.50 0.05 16.66
CA GLY A 49 7.37 -0.51 18.00
C GLY A 49 6.19 -1.48 18.14
N ARG A 50 6.48 -2.67 18.67
CA ARG A 50 5.51 -3.77 18.91
C ARG A 50 4.28 -3.40 19.73
N GLY A 51 4.40 -2.46 20.68
CA GLY A 51 3.29 -1.99 21.52
C GLY A 51 2.53 -0.80 20.93
N ASN A 52 2.94 -0.31 19.76
CA ASN A 52 2.37 0.91 19.18
C ASN A 52 1.23 0.56 18.23
N ALA A 53 -0.01 0.88 18.61
CA ALA A 53 -1.18 0.69 17.74
C ALA A 53 -1.14 1.52 16.44
N GLN A 54 -0.24 2.49 16.34
CA GLN A 54 0.00 3.29 15.15
C GLN A 54 1.18 2.79 14.30
N ALA A 55 1.82 1.68 14.69
CA ALA A 55 2.87 1.07 13.89
C ALA A 55 2.34 0.73 12.49
N GLN A 56 3.09 1.14 11.46
CA GLN A 56 2.80 0.86 10.05
C GLN A 56 4.03 1.18 9.19
N GLY A 57 4.27 0.36 8.17
CA GLY A 57 5.13 0.70 7.03
C GLY A 57 6.30 -0.26 6.80
N LEU A 58 6.82 -0.28 5.57
CA LEU A 58 7.81 -1.23 5.07
C LEU A 58 9.07 -1.34 5.96
N VAL A 59 9.56 -0.22 6.48
CA VAL A 59 10.78 -0.20 7.30
C VAL A 59 10.59 -0.69 8.73
N HIS A 60 9.36 -0.99 9.16
CA HIS A 60 9.07 -1.34 10.55
C HIS A 60 9.88 -2.55 11.04
N ILE A 61 9.80 -3.69 10.34
CA ILE A 61 10.51 -4.93 10.69
C ILE A 61 12.04 -4.73 10.73
N ALA A 62 12.55 -3.83 9.88
CA ALA A 62 13.96 -3.45 9.88
C ALA A 62 14.35 -2.66 11.12
N LYS A 63 13.60 -1.61 11.43
CA LYS A 63 13.89 -0.73 12.57
C LYS A 63 13.70 -1.41 13.91
N ASP A 64 12.79 -2.38 13.97
CA ASP A 64 12.53 -3.15 15.18
C ASP A 64 13.48 -4.36 15.31
N GLY A 65 14.46 -4.52 14.40
CA GLY A 65 15.55 -5.49 14.52
C GLY A 65 15.20 -6.92 14.11
N LEU A 66 14.10 -7.11 13.38
CA LEU A 66 13.51 -8.42 13.11
C LEU A 66 13.84 -8.98 11.71
N LEU A 67 14.66 -8.30 10.89
CA LEU A 67 14.98 -8.77 9.53
C LEU A 67 15.67 -10.13 9.48
N GLN A 68 16.49 -10.44 10.49
CA GLN A 68 17.26 -11.68 10.55
C GLN A 68 16.45 -12.83 11.17
N ARG A 69 15.19 -12.58 11.56
CA ARG A 69 14.31 -13.59 12.14
C ARG A 69 13.79 -14.54 11.06
N ASP A 70 13.58 -15.78 11.45
CA ASP A 70 12.98 -16.79 10.58
C ASP A 70 11.49 -16.47 10.40
N ALA A 71 11.02 -16.43 9.15
CA ALA A 71 9.62 -16.17 8.84
C ALA A 71 8.78 -17.45 8.95
N SER A 72 8.93 -18.15 10.08
CA SER A 72 8.15 -19.34 10.38
C SER A 72 7.08 -19.04 11.42
N ALA A 73 6.01 -19.82 11.40
CA ALA A 73 4.94 -19.74 12.39
C ALA A 73 5.38 -20.04 13.83
N LYS A 74 6.65 -20.43 14.05
CA LYS A 74 7.26 -20.69 15.35
C LYS A 74 7.95 -19.46 15.94
N ASP A 75 8.20 -18.42 15.14
CA ASP A 75 8.79 -17.17 15.60
C ASP A 75 7.68 -16.25 16.15
N ASP A 76 7.25 -16.52 17.38
CA ASP A 76 6.19 -15.78 18.06
C ASP A 76 6.51 -14.29 18.21
N GLU A 77 7.79 -13.93 18.23
CA GLU A 77 8.23 -12.54 18.31
C GLU A 77 7.99 -11.80 16.99
N LEU A 78 8.43 -12.37 15.87
CA LEU A 78 8.17 -11.84 14.53
C LEU A 78 6.68 -11.81 14.23
N ILE A 79 5.96 -12.91 14.50
CA ILE A 79 4.52 -12.98 14.31
C ILE A 79 3.79 -11.96 15.19
N GLY A 80 4.23 -11.76 16.43
CA GLY A 80 3.69 -10.74 17.33
C GLY A 80 3.92 -9.32 16.82
N ALA A 81 5.10 -9.01 16.29
CA ALA A 81 5.39 -7.72 15.68
C ALA A 81 4.48 -7.46 14.46
N LEU A 82 4.36 -8.43 13.54
CA LEU A 82 3.49 -8.32 12.37
C LEU A 82 2.01 -8.12 12.75
N ARG A 83 1.51 -8.88 13.75
CA ARG A 83 0.12 -8.80 14.23
C ARG A 83 -0.27 -7.45 14.84
N HIS A 84 0.68 -6.71 15.38
CA HIS A 84 0.43 -5.45 16.08
C HIS A 84 0.85 -4.21 15.28
N GLY A 85 0.74 -4.27 13.95
CA GLY A 85 1.04 -3.15 13.05
C GLY A 85 2.46 -3.18 12.49
N GLY A 86 3.16 -4.30 12.61
CA GLY A 86 4.52 -4.44 12.09
C GLY A 86 4.62 -4.82 10.63
N ASP A 87 3.50 -5.06 9.97
CA ASP A 87 3.43 -5.22 8.52
C ASP A 87 3.13 -3.87 7.84
N VAL A 88 3.21 -3.82 6.51
CA VAL A 88 2.83 -2.68 5.67
C VAL A 88 1.40 -2.21 5.95
N LEU A 89 0.54 -3.14 6.39
CA LEU A 89 -0.89 -2.95 6.59
C LEU A 89 -1.50 -2.41 5.30
N ASN A 90 -1.63 -3.32 4.34
CA ASN A 90 -2.19 -3.04 3.03
C ASN A 90 -3.61 -2.47 3.18
N VAL A 91 -3.79 -1.22 2.75
CA VAL A 91 -5.10 -0.57 2.69
C VAL A 91 -5.64 -0.81 1.28
N PHE A 92 -6.72 -1.56 1.18
CA PHE A 92 -7.36 -1.87 -0.09
C PHE A 92 -8.12 -0.65 -0.61
N GLY A 93 -8.00 -0.39 -1.91
CA GLY A 93 -8.83 0.58 -2.61
C GLY A 93 -10.27 0.10 -2.78
N ASP A 94 -10.47 -1.20 -3.03
CA ASP A 94 -11.78 -1.82 -3.10
C ASP A 94 -11.81 -3.20 -2.45
N PHE A 95 -13.00 -3.59 -1.98
CA PHE A 95 -13.26 -4.92 -1.43
C PHE A 95 -14.29 -5.66 -2.27
N PRO A 96 -13.93 -6.82 -2.86
CA PRO A 96 -14.91 -7.63 -3.54
C PRO A 96 -15.99 -8.09 -2.55
N THR A 97 -17.25 -7.89 -2.94
CA THR A 97 -18.42 -8.24 -2.14
C THR A 97 -19.41 -9.06 -2.95
N LEU A 98 -20.06 -10.02 -2.31
CA LEU A 98 -21.14 -10.79 -2.93
C LEU A 98 -22.45 -10.01 -3.04
N SER A 99 -22.56 -8.86 -2.35
CA SER A 99 -23.80 -8.08 -2.26
C SER A 99 -24.01 -7.09 -3.41
N ASP A 100 -22.95 -6.75 -4.13
CA ASP A 100 -23.01 -5.84 -5.28
C ASP A 100 -22.50 -6.56 -6.53
N PRO A 101 -23.34 -6.76 -7.56
CA PRO A 101 -22.95 -7.43 -8.80
C PRO A 101 -21.77 -6.79 -9.55
N ARG A 102 -21.54 -5.48 -9.37
CA ARG A 102 -20.36 -4.78 -9.91
C ARG A 102 -19.10 -5.24 -9.16
N HIS A 103 -19.13 -5.20 -7.83
CA HIS A 103 -17.98 -5.53 -6.98
C HIS A 103 -17.76 -7.04 -6.80
N SER A 104 -18.77 -7.88 -7.03
CA SER A 104 -18.65 -9.35 -6.94
C SER A 104 -17.75 -9.92 -8.03
N ASN A 105 -17.63 -9.21 -9.15
CA ASN A 105 -16.76 -9.55 -10.28
C ASN A 105 -15.52 -8.66 -10.37
N ALA A 106 -15.37 -7.66 -9.47
CA ALA A 106 -14.25 -6.74 -9.43
C ALA A 106 -13.00 -7.35 -8.76
N TYR A 107 -12.80 -8.66 -8.90
CA TYR A 107 -11.59 -9.28 -8.40
C TYR A 107 -10.39 -8.85 -9.23
N SER A 108 -9.43 -8.20 -8.56
CA SER A 108 -8.16 -7.82 -9.17
C SER A 108 -7.06 -8.83 -8.83
N PRO A 109 -6.54 -9.61 -9.81
CA PRO A 109 -5.39 -10.48 -9.58
C PRO A 109 -4.07 -9.69 -9.48
N ILE A 110 -4.09 -8.41 -9.84
CA ILE A 110 -2.92 -7.54 -9.87
C ILE A 110 -3.27 -6.24 -9.14
N TRP A 111 -2.37 -5.73 -8.32
CA TRP A 111 -2.57 -4.51 -7.57
C TRP A 111 -1.48 -3.50 -7.89
N ASP A 112 -1.89 -2.25 -8.03
CA ASP A 112 -1.02 -1.11 -8.29
C ASP A 112 -0.65 -0.45 -6.95
N ALA A 113 0.62 -0.58 -6.55
CA ALA A 113 1.02 -0.09 -5.25
C ALA A 113 1.13 1.44 -5.25
N GLN A 114 0.37 2.07 -4.38
CA GLN A 114 0.47 3.50 -4.08
C GLN A 114 1.17 3.66 -2.73
N LEU A 115 2.48 3.90 -2.79
CA LEU A 115 3.33 3.93 -1.60
C LEU A 115 3.45 5.34 -1.04
N GLY A 116 2.91 5.54 0.15
CA GLY A 116 3.02 6.77 0.92
C GLY A 116 4.35 6.89 1.66
N LEU A 117 4.89 8.10 1.66
CA LEU A 117 6.07 8.48 2.43
C LEU A 117 5.70 9.66 3.33
N TRP A 118 5.71 9.43 4.64
CA TRP A 118 5.53 10.49 5.62
C TRP A 118 6.71 11.44 5.59
N THR A 119 6.41 12.74 5.49
CA THR A 119 7.45 13.76 5.46
C THR A 119 8.15 13.89 6.82
N PRO A 120 9.39 14.40 6.86
CA PRO A 120 10.05 14.71 8.12
C PRO A 120 9.23 15.62 9.04
N LYS A 121 8.43 16.53 8.45
CA LYS A 121 7.49 17.39 9.18
C LYS A 121 6.42 16.57 9.90
N ALA A 122 5.75 15.65 9.19
CA ALA A 122 4.72 14.80 9.78
C ALA A 122 5.28 13.90 10.87
N VAL A 123 6.47 13.33 10.65
CA VAL A 123 7.16 12.49 11.64
C VAL A 123 7.51 13.31 12.90
N LYS A 124 8.15 14.48 12.74
CA LYS A 124 8.52 15.35 13.86
C LYS A 124 7.30 15.79 14.68
N ALA A 125 6.16 16.02 14.03
CA ALA A 125 4.92 16.42 14.67
C ALA A 125 4.08 15.25 15.23
N GLY A 126 4.51 13.99 15.04
CA GLY A 126 3.73 12.81 15.45
C GLY A 126 2.42 12.61 14.68
N LEU A 127 2.33 13.19 13.47
CA LEU A 127 1.16 13.14 12.60
C LEU A 127 1.18 11.93 11.65
N ASN A 128 2.31 11.21 11.58
CA ASN A 128 2.51 9.99 10.82
C ASN A 128 1.78 8.77 11.41
N LYS A 129 0.47 8.92 11.63
CA LYS A 129 -0.40 7.92 12.25
C LYS A 129 -0.83 6.85 11.25
N ARG A 130 -1.20 5.67 11.75
CA ARG A 130 -1.65 4.54 10.94
C ARG A 130 -2.86 4.93 10.08
N GLN A 131 -2.84 4.57 8.80
CA GLN A 131 -3.95 4.72 7.86
C GLN A 131 -4.58 3.37 7.57
N ILE A 132 -5.92 3.35 7.48
CA ILE A 132 -6.73 2.12 7.30
C ILE A 132 -7.87 2.30 6.28
N ASP A 133 -7.91 3.44 5.58
CA ASP A 133 -9.01 3.86 4.71
C ASP A 133 -8.44 4.62 3.53
N GLU A 134 -8.82 4.22 2.31
CA GLU A 134 -8.36 4.83 1.07
C GLU A 134 -8.63 6.33 1.04
N ASN A 135 -9.88 6.75 1.25
CA ASN A 135 -10.26 8.15 1.10
C ASN A 135 -9.48 9.04 2.07
N ARG A 136 -9.19 8.55 3.28
CA ARG A 136 -8.32 9.27 4.22
C ARG A 136 -6.89 9.44 3.69
N VAL A 137 -6.32 8.42 3.06
CA VAL A 137 -4.98 8.49 2.43
C VAL A 137 -4.98 9.48 1.27
N LEU A 138 -5.94 9.35 0.35
CA LEU A 138 -6.07 10.21 -0.83
C LEU A 138 -6.30 11.67 -0.45
N ASN A 139 -7.18 11.93 0.51
CA ASN A 139 -7.45 13.27 1.02
C ASN A 139 -6.22 13.90 1.66
N LEU A 140 -5.48 13.12 2.44
CA LEU A 140 -4.26 13.59 3.08
C LEU A 140 -3.20 13.94 2.04
N ALA A 141 -3.00 13.09 1.03
CA ALA A 141 -2.08 13.35 -0.06
C ALA A 141 -2.49 14.59 -0.90
N ALA A 142 -3.79 14.73 -1.19
CA ALA A 142 -4.31 15.81 -2.01
C ALA A 142 -4.27 17.17 -1.29
N THR A 143 -4.64 17.20 0.00
CA THR A 143 -4.79 18.47 0.76
C THR A 143 -3.59 18.83 1.59
N ARG A 144 -2.75 17.85 1.97
CA ARG A 144 -1.59 18.01 2.84
C ARG A 144 -0.35 17.32 2.25
N PRO A 145 0.10 17.71 1.05
CA PRO A 145 1.35 17.19 0.47
C PRO A 145 2.59 17.57 1.31
N ASP A 146 2.46 18.51 2.25
CA ASP A 146 3.48 18.82 3.25
C ASP A 146 3.62 17.75 4.34
N LEU A 147 2.65 16.84 4.47
CA LEU A 147 2.62 15.76 5.45
C LEU A 147 2.81 14.37 4.84
N LEU A 148 2.21 14.11 3.67
CA LEU A 148 2.27 12.82 2.99
C LEU A 148 2.60 13.02 1.51
N THR A 149 3.69 12.39 1.06
CA THR A 149 4.09 12.35 -0.35
C THR A 149 4.04 10.92 -0.88
N GLY A 150 4.21 10.73 -2.18
CA GLY A 150 4.63 9.45 -2.73
C GLY A 150 6.13 9.23 -2.54
N VAL A 151 6.62 8.12 -3.08
CA VAL A 151 8.06 7.82 -3.17
C VAL A 151 8.39 7.41 -4.61
N ASN A 152 9.53 7.88 -5.10
CA ASN A 152 10.14 7.34 -6.29
C ASN A 152 10.82 6.01 -5.92
N PRO A 153 10.37 4.85 -6.42
CA PRO A 153 10.90 3.56 -5.95
C PRO A 153 12.34 3.30 -6.37
N ILE A 154 12.85 3.98 -7.41
CA ILE A 154 14.23 3.83 -7.88
C ILE A 154 15.18 4.64 -6.98
N THR A 155 14.82 5.89 -6.68
CA THR A 155 15.70 6.81 -5.93
C THR A 155 15.44 6.85 -4.44
N GLY A 156 14.29 6.31 -3.99
CA GLY A 156 13.80 6.42 -2.62
C GLY A 156 13.41 7.84 -2.19
N LYS A 157 13.42 8.81 -3.11
CA LYS A 157 13.13 10.22 -2.81
C LYS A 157 11.62 10.50 -2.81
N PRO A 158 11.16 11.52 -2.06
CA PRO A 158 9.77 11.98 -2.13
C PRO A 158 9.37 12.35 -3.56
N GLU A 159 8.16 11.96 -3.96
CA GLU A 159 7.52 12.32 -5.23
C GLU A 159 6.04 12.63 -5.01
N LEU A 160 5.31 13.06 -6.03
CA LEU A 160 3.85 13.17 -5.94
C LEU A 160 3.23 11.82 -5.59
N PHE A 161 2.20 11.84 -4.75
CA PHE A 161 1.49 10.63 -4.35
C PHE A 161 0.69 10.07 -5.53
N GLY A 162 0.80 8.76 -5.76
CA GLY A 162 0.10 8.05 -6.82
C GLY A 162 0.70 6.69 -7.09
N SER A 163 0.45 6.16 -8.30
CA SER A 163 1.05 4.91 -8.76
C SER A 163 2.58 4.99 -8.72
N THR A 164 3.21 3.98 -8.12
CA THR A 164 4.67 3.87 -8.06
C THR A 164 5.25 2.99 -9.17
N GLY A 165 4.40 2.37 -10.00
CA GLY A 165 4.83 1.35 -10.96
C GLY A 165 5.23 0.01 -10.31
N VAL A 166 5.17 -0.10 -8.98
CA VAL A 166 5.29 -1.37 -8.26
C VAL A 166 3.99 -2.15 -8.43
N THR A 167 4.12 -3.41 -8.85
CA THR A 167 2.98 -4.30 -9.09
C THR A 167 3.00 -5.43 -8.07
N ILE A 168 1.85 -5.69 -7.44
CA ILE A 168 1.65 -6.74 -6.44
C ILE A 168 0.73 -7.80 -7.04
N ASN A 169 1.15 -9.06 -7.09
CA ASN A 169 0.33 -10.16 -7.64
C ASN A 169 -0.31 -11.05 -6.56
N CYS A 170 -0.22 -10.67 -5.29
CA CYS A 170 -0.84 -11.42 -4.21
C CYS A 170 -2.37 -11.31 -4.33
N ALA A 171 -3.03 -12.46 -4.50
CA ALA A 171 -4.47 -12.56 -4.61
C ALA A 171 -5.17 -12.16 -3.29
N VAL A 172 -6.23 -11.36 -3.37
CA VAL A 172 -7.22 -11.32 -2.29
C VAL A 172 -7.98 -12.64 -2.31
N ILE A 173 -7.63 -13.57 -1.43
CA ILE A 173 -8.26 -14.90 -1.34
C ILE A 173 -9.48 -14.87 -0.39
N GLY A 174 -10.30 -13.81 -0.44
CA GLY A 174 -11.42 -13.64 0.48
C GLY A 174 -12.48 -12.66 0.00
N PHE A 175 -13.75 -13.05 0.11
CA PHE A 175 -14.90 -12.21 -0.20
C PHE A 175 -15.59 -11.78 1.09
N THR A 176 -16.10 -10.56 1.11
CA THR A 176 -17.02 -10.14 2.18
C THR A 176 -18.46 -10.45 1.77
N LYS A 177 -19.25 -11.01 2.70
CA LYS A 177 -20.69 -11.26 2.45
C LYS A 177 -21.47 -9.95 2.28
N GLN A 178 -21.07 -8.93 3.04
CA GLN A 178 -21.64 -7.59 3.00
C GLN A 178 -20.52 -6.62 2.73
N ALA A 179 -20.73 -5.69 1.80
CA ALA A 179 -19.80 -4.61 1.55
C ALA A 179 -19.54 -3.80 2.85
N PRO A 180 -18.36 -3.18 2.99
CA PRO A 180 -18.20 -2.08 3.94
C PRO A 180 -19.34 -1.07 3.73
N ARG A 181 -20.00 -0.64 4.82
CA ARG A 181 -21.22 0.19 4.72
C ARG A 181 -20.94 1.59 4.16
N MET A 182 -19.72 2.10 4.36
CA MET A 182 -19.25 3.41 3.92
C MET A 182 -17.73 3.50 4.18
N ALA A 183 -17.02 4.32 3.39
CA ALA A 183 -15.66 4.73 3.72
C ALA A 183 -15.62 5.50 5.07
N LEU A 184 -14.49 5.48 5.76
CA LEU A 184 -14.33 6.22 7.02
C LEU A 184 -14.22 7.73 6.80
N ALA A 185 -13.97 8.17 5.57
CA ALA A 185 -13.96 9.57 5.15
C ALA A 185 -14.57 9.74 3.75
N PRO A 186 -15.25 10.87 3.45
CA PRO A 186 -15.61 11.22 2.08
C PRO A 186 -14.38 11.73 1.31
N ASN A 187 -14.35 11.60 -0.01
CA ASN A 187 -13.31 12.20 -0.85
C ASN A 187 -13.36 13.74 -0.82
N VAL A 188 -12.21 14.39 -0.92
CA VAL A 188 -12.09 15.85 -1.00
C VAL A 188 -12.64 16.37 -2.35
N PRO A 189 -13.42 17.47 -2.36
CA PRO A 189 -13.92 18.07 -3.61
C PRO A 189 -12.79 18.45 -4.58
N GLY A 190 -12.93 18.07 -5.85
CA GLY A 190 -11.93 18.38 -6.88
C GLY A 190 -10.60 17.61 -6.74
N SER A 191 -10.56 16.56 -5.93
CA SER A 191 -9.41 15.67 -5.83
C SER A 191 -9.03 15.11 -7.20
N GLN A 192 -7.72 15.07 -7.48
CA GLN A 192 -7.16 14.40 -8.67
C GLN A 192 -7.37 12.87 -8.65
N PHE A 193 -7.78 12.34 -7.50
CA PHE A 193 -8.15 10.94 -7.34
C PHE A 193 -9.67 10.83 -7.51
N PRO A 194 -10.16 10.12 -8.55
CA PRO A 194 -11.57 10.07 -8.86
C PRO A 194 -12.36 9.49 -7.69
N PRO A 195 -13.53 10.07 -7.35
CA PRO A 195 -14.44 9.45 -6.39
C PRO A 195 -14.96 8.13 -6.97
N ARG A 196 -15.03 7.10 -6.10
CA ARG A 196 -15.70 5.84 -6.41
C ARG A 196 -17.19 5.94 -6.15
#